data_AF-A0A0A6P1U2-F1
#
_entry.id   AF-A0A0A6P1U2-F1
#
_cell.length_a   1.000
_cell.length_b   1.000
_cell.length_c   1.000
_cell.angle_alpha   90.00
_cell.angle_beta   90.00
_cell.angle_gamma   90.00
#
_symmetry.space_group_name_H-M   'P 1'
#
loop_
_entity.id
_entity.type
_entity.pdbx_description
1 polymer ?
#
loop_
_entity_poly.entity_id
_entity_poly.type
_entity_poly.pdbx_seq_one_letter_code
_entity_poly.pdbx_strand_id
1 'polypeptide(L)' 'MKLNRITIENFRAIKKLDLPLDPQLSVLVGNNAAGKTTILDAIAVGLGAILTRLPSVSGFIAGDKNVLF' A
#
# COMPACT_ATOMS: atom_id res chain seq x y z
N MET A 1 -5.73 -9.45 -8.82
CA MET A 1 -5.59 -9.75 -7.37
C MET A 1 -6.62 -8.93 -6.61
N LYS A 2 -7.30 -9.49 -5.60
CA LYS A 2 -8.20 -8.76 -4.69
C LYS A 2 -7.65 -8.85 -3.27
N LEU A 3 -7.64 -7.73 -2.54
CA LEU A 3 -7.16 -7.67 -1.15
C LEU A 3 -8.36 -7.80 -0.20
N ASN A 4 -8.24 -8.68 0.80
CA ASN A 4 -9.30 -8.90 1.79
C ASN A 4 -8.97 -8.29 3.15
N ARG A 5 -7.67 -8.08 3.43
CA ARG A 5 -7.17 -7.60 4.71
C ARG A 5 -5.76 -7.05 4.54
N ILE A 6 -5.44 -6.00 5.29
CA ILE A 6 -4.11 -5.41 5.35
C ILE A 6 -3.67 -5.39 6.81
N THR A 7 -2.41 -5.72 7.05
CA THR A 7 -1.78 -5.56 8.35
C THR A 7 -0.52 -4.71 8.16
N ILE A 8 -0.41 -3.63 8.92
CA ILE A 8 0.70 -2.68 8.86
C ILE A 8 1.32 -2.59 10.25
N GLU A 9 2.63 -2.78 10.33
CA GLU A 9 3.39 -2.66 11.57
C GLU A 9 4.60 -1.75 11.36
N ASN A 10 4.81 -0.82 12.29
CA ASN A 10 5.94 0.11 12.30
C ASN A 10 6.21 0.84 10.96
N PHE A 11 5.15 1.32 10.30
CA PHE A 11 5.25 2.04 9.03
C PHE A 11 4.88 3.51 9.22
N ARG A 12 5.87 4.41 9.11
CA ARG A 12 5.72 5.85 9.43
C ARG A 12 5.08 6.04 10.81
N ALA A 13 4.00 6.81 10.90
CA ALA A 13 3.29 7.08 12.16
C ALA A 13 2.39 5.91 12.64
N ILE A 14 2.23 4.84 11.84
CA ILE A 14 1.39 3.69 12.19
C ILE A 14 2.25 2.67 12.95
N LYS A 15 2.02 2.54 14.26
CA LYS A 15 2.65 1.47 15.08
C LYS A 15 2.09 0.11 14.74
N LYS A 16 0.75 -0.01 14.72
CA LYS A 16 0.03 -1.22 14.34
C LYS A 16 -1.33 -0.84 13.75
N LEU A 17 -1.67 -1.39 12.60
CA LEU A 17 -2.99 -1.30 12.00
C LEU A 17 -3.38 -2.68 11.48
N ASP A 18 -4.59 -3.08 11.80
CA ASP A 18 -5.24 -4.25 11.24
C ASP A 18 -6.55 -3.81 10.60
N LEU A 19 -6.64 -3.91 9.28
CA LEU A 19 -7.73 -3.36 8.49
C LEU A 19 -8.32 -4.42 7.55
N PRO A 20 -9.54 -4.93 7.82
CA PRO A 20 -10.27 -5.69 6.81
C PRO A 20 -10.69 -4.77 5.66
N LEU A 21 -10.70 -5.32 4.44
CA LEU A 21 -11.16 -4.62 3.26
C LEU A 21 -12.46 -5.25 2.75
N ASP A 22 -13.41 -4.40 2.41
CA ASP A 22 -14.64 -4.82 1.77
C ASP A 22 -14.37 -5.28 0.31
N PRO A 23 -14.95 -6.41 -0.15
CA PRO A 23 -14.75 -6.92 -1.50
C PRO A 23 -15.24 -6.01 -2.64
N GLN A 24 -16.11 -5.04 -2.34
CA GLN A 24 -16.67 -4.08 -3.30
C GLN A 24 -15.99 -2.72 -3.17
N LEU A 25 -16.04 -2.09 -1.99
CA LEU A 25 -15.50 -0.74 -1.80
C LEU A 25 -15.16 -0.46 -0.33
N SER A 26 -13.92 -0.02 -0.09
CA SER A 26 -13.50 0.52 1.20
C SER A 26 -13.20 2.01 1.07
N VAL A 27 -13.86 2.84 1.89
CA VAL A 27 -13.66 4.30 1.90
C VAL A 27 -12.90 4.71 3.16
N LEU A 28 -11.72 5.29 3.00
CA LEU A 28 -10.93 5.82 4.12
C LEU A 28 -11.32 7.28 4.38
N VAL A 29 -11.97 7.55 5.51
CA VAL A 29 -12.42 8.89 5.91
C VAL A 29 -11.61 9.39 7.11
N GLY A 30 -11.28 10.68 7.12
CA GLY A 30 -10.58 11.33 8.22
C GLY A 30 -9.99 12.67 7.79
N ASN A 31 -9.47 13.45 8.74
CA ASN A 31 -8.90 14.76 8.45
C ASN A 31 -7.61 14.67 7.62
N ASN A 32 -7.16 15.81 7.08
CA ASN A 32 -5.83 15.91 6.49
C ASN A 32 -4.77 15.50 7.52
N ALA A 33 -3.70 14.86 7.05
CA ALA A 33 -2.66 14.25 7.89
C ALA A 33 -3.11 13.12 8.85
N ALA A 34 -4.36 12.66 8.81
CA ALA A 34 -4.83 11.53 9.63
C ALA A 34 -4.26 10.15 9.25
N GLY A 35 -3.34 10.08 8.27
CA GLY A 35 -2.67 8.83 7.89
C GLY A 35 -3.30 8.06 6.71
N LYS A 36 -4.35 8.58 6.07
CA LYS A 36 -4.99 7.93 4.90
C LYS A 36 -4.00 7.61 3.77
N THR A 37 -3.19 8.58 3.36
CA THR A 37 -2.13 8.38 2.36
C THR A 37 -1.06 7.39 2.85
N THR A 38 -0.78 7.37 4.15
CA THR A 38 0.19 6.40 4.72
C THR A 38 -0.31 4.96 4.60
N ILE A 39 -1.62 4.72 4.75
CA ILE A 39 -2.21 3.39 4.52
C ILE A 39 -2.05 2.99 3.05
N LEU A 40 -2.37 3.89 2.11
CA LEU A 40 -2.24 3.61 0.67
C LEU A 40 -0.78 3.36 0.26
N ASP A 41 0.17 4.13 0.79
CA ASP A 41 1.60 3.95 0.54
C ASP A 41 2.10 2.59 1.07
N ALA A 42 1.66 2.18 2.27
CA ALA A 42 2.03 0.88 2.83
C ALA A 42 1.57 -0.28 1.94
N ILE A 43 0.34 -0.19 1.40
CA ILE A 43 -0.19 -1.17 0.46
C ILE A 43 0.67 -1.20 -0.81
N ALA A 44 0.96 -0.04 -1.39
CA ALA A 44 1.76 0.07 -2.61
C ALA A 44 3.17 -0.53 -2.43
N VAL A 45 3.85 -0.23 -1.31
CA VAL A 45 5.17 -0.79 -0.99
C VAL A 45 5.10 -2.31 -0.78
N GLY A 46 4.13 -2.78 0.01
CA GLY A 46 3.95 -4.21 0.28
C GLY A 46 3.69 -5.03 -0.98
N LEU A 47 2.88 -4.49 -1.90
CA LEU A 47 2.60 -5.13 -3.19
C LEU A 47 3.75 -4.99 -4.20
N GLY A 48 4.49 -3.88 -4.17
CA GLY A 48 5.68 -3.68 -5.01
C GLY A 48 6.72 -4.78 -4.78
N ALA A 49 6.90 -5.22 -3.53
CA ALA A 49 7.77 -6.33 -3.19
C ALA A 49 7.30 -7.69 -3.74
N ILE A 50 6.00 -7.85 -4.02
CA ILE A 50 5.44 -9.06 -4.64
C ILE A 50 5.73 -9.06 -6.14
N LEU A 51 5.59 -7.90 -6.81
CA LEU A 51 5.81 -7.79 -8.25
C LEU A 51 7.24 -8.17 -8.66
N THR A 52 8.24 -7.93 -7.81
CA THR A 52 9.63 -8.38 -8.08
C THR A 52 9.82 -9.90 -7.98
N ARG A 53 8.85 -10.64 -7.43
CA ARG A 53 8.91 -12.09 -7.23
C ARG A 53 7.92 -12.88 -8.09
N LEU A 54 7.04 -12.21 -8.84
CA LEU A 54 6.14 -12.87 -9.77
C LEU A 54 6.87 -13.07 -11.12
N PRO A 55 7.04 -14.31 -11.61
CA PRO A 55 7.60 -14.53 -12.93
C PRO A 55 6.70 -13.86 -13.96
N SER A 56 7.31 -13.08 -14.86
CA SER A 56 6.68 -12.40 -16.00
C SER A 56 5.90 -11.10 -15.74
N VAL A 57 6.07 -10.44 -14.58
CA VAL A 57 5.48 -9.10 -14.34
C VAL A 57 6.57 -8.08 -13.96
N SER A 58 6.80 -7.08 -14.81
CA SER A 58 7.66 -5.94 -14.49
C SER A 58 6.92 -4.99 -13.54
N GLY A 59 7.26 -5.01 -12.24
CA GLY A 59 6.73 -4.06 -11.27
C GLY A 59 7.45 -2.72 -11.31
N PHE A 60 6.70 -1.61 -11.28
CA PHE A 60 7.25 -0.28 -11.06
C PHE A 60 7.22 0.04 -9.55
N ILE A 61 8.37 0.41 -8.98
CA ILE A 61 8.45 0.89 -7.60
C ILE A 61 8.35 2.42 -7.63
N ALA A 62 7.34 2.98 -6.95
CA ALA A 62 7.26 4.43 -6.75
C ALA A 62 8.47 4.88 -5.91
N GLY A 63 9.42 5.56 -6.56
CA GLY A 63 10.71 5.94 -5.99
C GLY A 63 11.93 5.56 -6.86
N ASP A 64 11.71 4.87 -7.98
CA ASP A 64 12.78 4.59 -8.93
C ASP A 64 13.28 5.89 -9.58
N LYS A 65 14.53 6.28 -9.29
CA LYS A 65 15.14 7.57 -9.69
C LYS A 65 15.45 7.66 -11.19
N ASN A 66 15.07 6.65 -11.98
CA ASN A 66 15.29 6.59 -13.43
C ASN A 66 14.06 6.92 -14.27
N VAL A 67 12.96 7.37 -13.66
CA VAL A 67 11.82 7.93 -14.41
C VAL A 67 11.97 9.45 -14.45
N LEU A 68 12.62 9.94 -15.51
CA LEU A 68 12.60 11.37 -15.87
C LEU A 68 11.17 11.72 -16.31
N PHE A 69 10.56 12.68 -15.64
CA PHE A 69 9.49 13.49 -16.22
C PHE A 69 10.07 14.46 -17.23
#